data_AF-A0A662P7F4-F1
#
_entry.id   AF-A0A662P7F4-F1
#
_cell.length_a   1.000
_cell.length_b   1.000
_cell.length_c   1.000
_cell.angle_alpha   90.00
_cell.angle_beta   90.00
_cell.angle_gamma   90.00
#
_symmetry.space_group_name_H-M   'P 1'
#
loop_
_entity.id
_entity.type
_entity.pdbx_description
1 polymer ?
#
loop_
_entity_poly.entity_id
_entity_poly.type
_entity_poly.pdbx_seq_one_letter_code
_entity_poly.pdbx_strand_id
1 'polypeptide(L)'
;VGEGAGAGAGAGEEVALLVLSSIAFSAGFGREVMKDIEDAKGDALRGVRSLARVYGLERAKQVVVFSYSAAVLLSAVPFFLADTSYFLNPAYLLPILVADALFVHASFRLFFGGEEKQLRKETLVAVAAGLVAFVAGALVRL
;
A
#
# COMPACT_ATOMS: atom_id res chain seq x y z
N VAL A 1 1.25 -37.22 -24.67
CA VAL A 1 2.26 -37.21 -23.58
C VAL A 1 3.34 -36.23 -23.99
N GLY A 2 3.55 -35.20 -23.18
CA GLY A 2 4.59 -34.19 -23.41
C GLY A 2 4.12 -32.76 -23.13
N GLU A 3 3.58 -32.50 -21.94
CA GLU A 3 3.55 -31.17 -21.34
C GLU A 3 4.98 -30.63 -21.27
N GLY A 4 5.23 -29.42 -21.81
CA GLY A 4 6.58 -28.87 -21.88
C GLY A 4 6.67 -27.38 -22.16
N ALA A 5 5.61 -26.60 -21.95
CA ALA A 5 5.63 -25.15 -22.16
C ALA A 5 4.82 -24.43 -21.08
N GLY A 6 5.35 -24.35 -19.86
CA GLY A 6 4.67 -23.66 -18.76
C GLY A 6 5.55 -23.20 -17.59
N ALA A 7 6.83 -23.59 -17.52
CA ALA A 7 7.65 -23.33 -16.35
C ALA A 7 8.22 -21.88 -16.24
N GLY A 8 8.15 -21.08 -17.32
CA GLY A 8 8.72 -19.72 -17.34
C GLY A 8 7.74 -18.61 -16.94
N ALA A 9 6.47 -18.71 -17.35
CA ALA A 9 5.47 -17.66 -17.11
C ALA A 9 4.95 -17.61 -15.66
N GLY A 10 5.09 -18.71 -14.90
CA GLY A 10 4.61 -18.80 -13.52
C GLY A 10 5.48 -18.05 -12.52
N ALA A 11 6.81 -18.13 -12.67
CA ALA A 11 7.74 -17.57 -11.68
C ALA A 11 7.68 -16.04 -11.62
N GLY A 12 7.56 -15.36 -12.77
CA GLY A 12 7.41 -13.89 -12.81
C GLY A 12 6.10 -13.42 -12.17
N GLU A 13 5.00 -14.13 -12.45
CA GLU A 13 3.69 -13.80 -11.88
C GLU A 13 3.63 -14.09 -10.37
N GLU A 14 4.25 -15.18 -9.90
CA GLU A 14 4.41 -15.46 -8.46
C GLU A 14 5.16 -14.33 -7.74
N VAL A 15 6.27 -13.84 -8.32
CA VAL A 15 7.01 -12.71 -7.78
C VAL A 15 6.15 -11.45 -7.78
N ALA A 16 5.40 -11.17 -8.86
CA ALA A 16 4.47 -10.05 -8.91
C ALA A 16 3.43 -10.14 -7.78
N LEU A 17 2.81 -11.30 -7.57
CA LEU A 17 1.83 -11.51 -6.48
C LEU A 17 2.43 -11.29 -5.09
N LEU A 18 3.67 -11.73 -4.85
CA LEU A 18 4.39 -11.46 -3.60
C LEU A 18 4.63 -9.97 -3.39
N VAL A 19 4.98 -9.24 -4.45
CA VAL A 19 5.16 -7.79 -4.40
C VAL A 19 3.82 -7.08 -4.14
N LEU A 20 2.77 -7.44 -4.87
CA LEU A 20 1.43 -6.86 -4.73
C LEU A 20 0.84 -7.10 -3.34
N SER A 21 1.01 -8.32 -2.80
CA SER A 21 0.60 -8.65 -1.43
C SER A 21 1.41 -7.88 -0.39
N SER A 22 2.72 -7.68 -0.63
CA SER A 22 3.57 -6.84 0.24
C SER A 22 3.12 -5.38 0.24
N ILE A 23 2.79 -4.81 -0.93
CA ILE A 23 2.22 -3.45 -1.05
C ILE A 23 0.91 -3.36 -0.25
N ALA A 24 -0.02 -4.30 -0.47
CA ALA A 24 -1.31 -4.33 0.19
C ALA A 24 -1.17 -4.46 1.72
N PHE A 25 -0.26 -5.31 2.18
CA PHE A 25 0.08 -5.45 3.59
C PHE A 25 0.65 -4.15 4.17
N SER A 26 1.64 -3.54 3.52
CA SER A 26 2.24 -2.29 3.99
C SER A 26 1.22 -1.14 4.07
N ALA A 27 0.38 -0.99 3.04
CA ALA A 27 -0.69 0.00 3.03
C ALA A 27 -1.75 -0.28 4.12
N GLY A 28 -2.17 -1.54 4.26
CA GLY A 28 -3.14 -1.95 5.29
C GLY A 28 -2.61 -1.76 6.70
N PHE A 29 -1.36 -2.18 6.95
CA PHE A 29 -0.70 -2.02 8.24
C PHE A 29 -0.53 -0.55 8.61
N GLY A 30 -0.06 0.29 7.69
CA GLY A 30 0.04 1.73 7.92
C GLY A 30 -1.31 2.37 8.26
N ARG A 31 -2.42 1.90 7.64
CA ARG A 31 -3.78 2.38 7.96
C ARG A 31 -4.29 1.93 9.32
N GLU A 32 -3.97 0.72 9.76
CA GLU A 32 -4.33 0.27 11.12
C GLU A 32 -3.57 1.10 12.16
N VAL A 33 -2.27 1.37 11.96
CA VAL A 33 -1.51 2.24 12.86
C VAL A 33 -2.02 3.69 12.82
N MET A 34 -2.44 4.20 11.65
CA MET A 34 -3.05 5.53 11.57
C MET A 34 -4.36 5.62 12.35
N LYS A 35 -5.15 4.53 12.37
CA LYS A 35 -6.35 4.44 13.19
C LYS A 35 -6.01 4.42 14.68
N ASP A 36 -4.98 3.69 15.10
CA ASP A 36 -4.49 3.72 16.49
C ASP A 36 -4.10 5.14 16.94
N ILE A 37 -3.56 5.97 16.03
CA ILE A 37 -3.24 7.38 16.31
C ILE A 37 -4.52 8.19 16.53
N GLU A 38 -5.50 8.09 15.62
CA GLU A 38 -6.80 8.78 15.72
C GLU A 38 -7.52 8.41 17.03
N ASP A 39 -7.52 7.13 17.38
CA ASP A 39 -8.26 6.59 18.52
C ASP A 39 -7.48 6.69 19.84
N ALA A 40 -6.23 7.18 19.86
CA ALA A 40 -5.35 7.16 21.03
C ALA A 40 -5.97 7.77 22.30
N LYS A 41 -6.77 8.84 22.18
CA LYS A 41 -7.48 9.42 23.33
C LYS A 41 -8.61 8.54 23.84
N GLY A 42 -9.39 7.93 22.93
CA GLY A 42 -10.47 7.01 23.28
C GLY A 42 -9.94 5.71 23.88
N ASP A 43 -8.85 5.19 23.32
CA ASP A 43 -8.14 4.01 23.81
C ASP A 43 -7.60 4.21 25.22
N ALA A 44 -7.10 5.41 25.53
CA ALA A 44 -6.64 5.75 26.87
C ALA A 44 -7.74 5.63 27.92
N LEU A 45 -8.96 6.09 27.60
CA LEU A 45 -10.13 6.00 28.49
C LEU A 45 -10.62 4.56 28.67
N ARG A 46 -10.41 3.71 27.65
CA ARG A 46 -10.86 2.30 27.63
C ARG A 46 -9.79 1.31 28.09
N GLY A 47 -8.57 1.77 28.40
CA GLY A 47 -7.45 0.91 28.80
C GLY A 47 -6.87 0.05 27.68
N VAL A 48 -7.08 0.42 26.41
CA VAL A 48 -6.58 -0.31 25.25
C VAL A 48 -5.08 -0.03 25.04
N ARG A 49 -4.31 -1.08 24.72
CA ARG A 49 -2.86 -1.02 24.47
C ARG A 49 -2.55 -0.99 22.97
N SER A 50 -2.96 0.07 22.27
CA SER A 50 -2.62 0.30 20.86
C SER A 50 -1.17 0.77 20.67
N LEU A 51 -0.67 0.76 19.43
CA LEU A 51 0.73 1.10 19.14
C LEU A 51 1.05 2.55 19.53
N ALA A 52 0.10 3.46 19.27
CA ALA A 52 0.15 4.85 19.70
C ALA A 52 0.16 5.01 21.23
N ARG A 53 -0.54 4.14 21.97
CA ARG A 53 -0.60 4.16 23.44
C ARG A 53 0.67 3.61 24.10
N VAL A 54 1.26 2.56 23.53
CA VAL A 54 2.42 1.87 24.12
C VAL A 54 3.73 2.58 23.74
N TYR A 55 3.89 2.99 22.49
CA TYR A 55 5.14 3.56 21.98
C TYR A 55 5.09 5.07 21.75
N GLY A 56 3.92 5.69 21.91
CA GLY A 56 3.69 7.13 21.74
C GLY A 56 3.30 7.52 20.31
N LEU A 57 2.67 8.68 20.19
CA LEU A 57 2.14 9.20 18.91
C LEU A 57 3.25 9.40 17.86
N GLU A 58 4.40 9.95 18.25
CA GLU A 58 5.48 10.23 17.31
C GLU A 58 6.08 8.96 16.69
N ARG A 59 6.23 7.88 17.49
CA ARG A 59 6.69 6.59 16.97
C ARG A 59 5.64 5.94 16.08
N ALA A 60 4.36 6.03 16.44
CA ALA A 60 3.28 5.54 15.60
C ALA A 60 3.24 6.27 14.25
N LYS A 61 3.38 7.61 14.22
CA LYS A 61 3.48 8.37 12.96
C LYS A 61 4.64 7.90 12.07
N GLN A 62 5.81 7.66 12.66
CA GLN A 62 6.97 7.13 11.93
C GLN A 62 6.67 5.76 11.30
N VAL A 63 5.96 4.88 12.01
CA VAL A 63 5.56 3.56 11.49
C VAL A 63 4.59 3.70 10.31
N VAL A 64 3.63 4.62 10.39
CA VAL A 64 2.69 4.90 9.28
C VAL A 64 3.46 5.35 8.04
N VAL A 65 4.34 6.35 8.18
CA VAL A 65 5.10 6.89 7.05
C VAL A 65 6.06 5.88 6.47
N PHE A 66 6.74 5.10 7.32
CA PHE A 66 7.58 4.01 6.85
C PHE A 66 6.78 2.99 6.03
N SER A 67 5.60 2.62 6.51
CA SER A 67 4.74 1.63 5.86
C SER A 67 4.21 2.13 4.51
N TYR A 68 3.78 3.38 4.42
CA TYR A 68 3.35 3.98 3.15
C TYR A 68 4.50 4.20 2.19
N SER A 69 5.67 4.63 2.69
CA SER A 69 6.86 4.76 1.85
C SER A 69 7.29 3.41 1.28
N ALA A 70 7.22 2.33 2.06
CA ALA A 70 7.48 0.98 1.58
C ALA A 70 6.49 0.57 0.49
N ALA A 71 5.19 0.85 0.67
CA ALA A 71 4.18 0.58 -0.35
C ALA A 71 4.47 1.32 -1.68
N VAL A 72 4.83 2.61 -1.60
CA VAL A 72 5.19 3.44 -2.77
C VAL A 72 6.47 2.97 -3.46
N LEU A 73 7.49 2.56 -2.69
CA LEU A 73 8.73 2.05 -3.29
C LEU A 73 8.52 0.70 -3.97
N LEU A 74 7.70 -0.16 -3.36
CA LEU A 74 7.36 -1.47 -3.92
C LEU A 74 6.43 -1.37 -5.14
N SER A 75 5.58 -0.33 -5.24
CA SER A 75 4.63 -0.14 -6.35
C SER A 75 5.31 0.01 -7.72
N ALA A 76 6.56 0.47 -7.76
CA ALA A 76 7.33 0.56 -9.00
C ALA A 76 7.78 -0.81 -9.52
N VAL A 77 7.95 -1.80 -8.65
CA VAL A 77 8.56 -3.10 -9.00
C VAL A 77 7.75 -3.85 -10.07
N PRO A 78 6.42 -4.04 -9.95
CA PRO A 78 5.64 -4.79 -10.95
C PRO A 78 5.72 -4.18 -12.36
N PHE A 79 5.86 -2.86 -12.46
CA PHE A 79 5.98 -2.17 -13.75
C PHE A 79 7.26 -2.53 -14.52
N PHE A 80 8.34 -2.89 -13.81
CA PHE A 80 9.64 -3.26 -14.38
C PHE A 80 9.92 -4.77 -14.41
N LEU A 81 9.04 -5.60 -13.84
CA LEU A 81 9.17 -7.06 -13.89
C LEU A 81 8.82 -7.58 -15.28
N ALA A 82 9.84 -7.90 -16.08
CA ALA A 82 9.68 -8.53 -17.38
C ALA A 82 8.88 -9.84 -17.28
N ASP A 83 8.21 -10.21 -18.37
CA ASP A 83 7.39 -11.44 -18.49
C ASP A 83 6.18 -11.51 -17.54
N THR A 84 5.72 -10.35 -17.03
CA THR A 84 4.49 -10.25 -16.21
C THR A 84 3.41 -9.42 -16.91
N SER A 85 2.14 -9.60 -16.51
CA SER A 85 1.01 -8.81 -17.04
C SER A 85 1.11 -7.30 -16.74
N TYR A 86 1.99 -6.92 -15.80
CA TYR A 86 2.18 -5.55 -15.32
C TYR A 86 3.33 -4.82 -16.03
N PHE A 87 4.16 -5.55 -16.78
CA PHE A 87 5.34 -5.00 -17.44
C PHE A 87 4.96 -3.88 -18.43
N LEU A 88 5.49 -2.68 -18.21
CA LEU A 88 5.23 -1.49 -19.03
C LEU A 88 3.74 -1.19 -19.28
N ASN A 89 2.85 -1.66 -18.41
CA ASN A 89 1.42 -1.59 -18.61
C ASN A 89 0.85 -0.25 -18.11
N PRO A 90 0.35 0.65 -18.99
CA PRO A 90 -0.21 1.94 -18.56
C PRO A 90 -1.49 1.79 -17.73
N ALA A 91 -2.26 0.72 -17.92
CA ALA A 91 -3.48 0.47 -17.14
C ALA A 91 -3.18 0.18 -15.66
N TYR A 92 -1.99 -0.36 -15.37
CA TYR A 92 -1.45 -0.48 -14.01
C TYR A 92 -0.83 0.84 -13.52
N LEU A 93 -0.03 1.50 -14.36
CA LEU A 93 0.74 2.68 -13.96
C LEU A 93 -0.15 3.86 -13.58
N LEU A 94 -1.21 4.17 -14.34
CA LEU A 94 -2.01 5.37 -14.10
C LEU A 94 -2.68 5.38 -12.71
N PRO A 95 -3.38 4.32 -12.26
CA PRO A 95 -3.96 4.32 -10.92
C PRO A 95 -2.91 4.19 -9.82
N ILE A 96 -1.74 3.58 -10.08
CA ILE A 96 -0.66 3.51 -9.09
C ILE A 96 -0.07 4.89 -8.79
N LEU A 97 0.11 5.73 -9.80
CA LEU A 97 0.59 7.10 -9.60
C LEU A 97 -0.38 7.92 -8.73
N VAL A 98 -1.69 7.68 -8.87
CA VAL A 98 -2.70 8.30 -8.00
C VAL A 98 -2.58 7.76 -6.57
N ALA A 99 -2.46 6.45 -6.39
CA ALA A 99 -2.28 5.83 -5.08
C ALA A 99 -1.02 6.37 -4.37
N ASP A 100 0.10 6.43 -5.09
CA ASP A 100 1.38 6.88 -4.56
C ASP A 100 1.36 8.35 -4.17
N ALA A 101 0.76 9.22 -5.00
CA ALA A 101 0.60 10.64 -4.69
C ALA A 101 -0.20 10.85 -3.39
N LEU A 102 -1.29 10.09 -3.19
CA LEU A 102 -2.11 10.16 -1.99
C LEU A 102 -1.38 9.60 -0.76
N PHE A 103 -0.61 8.51 -0.89
CA PHE A 103 0.18 7.97 0.22
C PHE A 103 1.30 8.92 0.65
N VAL A 104 1.98 9.55 -0.31
CA VAL A 104 3.02 10.55 -0.05
C VAL A 104 2.41 11.80 0.60
N HIS A 105 1.29 12.30 0.07
CA HIS A 105 0.60 13.46 0.64
C HIS A 105 0.10 13.18 2.06
N ALA A 106 -0.52 12.02 2.29
CA ALA A 106 -0.96 11.61 3.62
C ALA A 106 0.22 11.51 4.62
N SER A 107 1.34 10.93 4.18
CA SER A 107 2.55 10.81 5.01
C SER A 107 3.12 12.17 5.40
N PHE A 108 3.19 13.11 4.44
CA PHE A 108 3.65 14.47 4.70
C PHE A 108 2.70 15.17 5.68
N ARG A 109 1.40 15.22 5.37
CA ARG A 109 0.39 15.88 6.20
C ARG A 109 0.33 15.33 7.61
N LEU A 110 0.57 14.04 7.82
CA LEU A 110 0.57 13.44 9.16
C LEU A 110 1.62 14.07 10.10
N PHE A 111 2.78 14.48 9.56
CA PHE A 111 3.81 15.18 10.34
C PHE A 111 3.50 16.67 10.56
N PHE A 112 2.83 17.31 9.61
CA PHE A 112 2.48 18.73 9.68
C PHE A 112 1.12 19.01 10.33
N GLY A 113 0.61 18.07 11.14
CA GLY A 113 -0.61 18.27 11.93
C GLY A 113 -1.90 18.21 11.11
N GLY A 114 -1.91 17.47 9.99
CA GLY A 114 -3.12 17.17 9.24
C GLY A 114 -4.14 16.39 10.07
N GLU A 115 -5.42 16.59 9.80
CA GLU A 115 -6.50 15.89 10.50
C GLU A 115 -6.48 14.39 10.18
N GLU A 116 -6.18 13.55 11.17
CA GLU A 116 -6.00 12.09 11.02
C GLU A 116 -7.19 11.41 10.34
N LYS A 117 -8.41 11.84 10.67
CA LYS A 117 -9.65 11.33 10.07
C LYS A 117 -9.76 11.65 8.57
N GLN A 118 -9.30 12.83 8.15
CA GLN A 118 -9.23 13.18 6.73
C GLN A 118 -8.19 12.34 6.01
N LEU A 119 -7.00 12.17 6.60
CA LEU A 119 -5.91 11.36 6.04
C LEU A 119 -6.29 9.88 5.91
N ARG A 120 -7.10 9.35 6.83
CA ARG A 120 -7.63 7.97 6.73
C ARG A 120 -8.63 7.78 5.59
N LYS A 121 -9.41 8.81 5.26
CA LYS A 121 -10.28 8.79 4.07
C LYS A 121 -9.45 8.89 2.80
N GLU A 122 -8.43 9.74 2.80
CA GLU A 122 -7.53 9.88 1.67
C GLU A 122 -6.79 8.57 1.35
N THR A 123 -6.23 7.92 2.37
CA THR A 123 -5.57 6.61 2.24
C THR A 123 -6.54 5.49 1.87
N LEU A 124 -7.85 5.64 2.12
CA LEU A 124 -8.86 4.73 1.57
C LEU A 124 -8.96 4.84 0.06
N VAL A 125 -8.96 6.08 -0.46
CA VAL A 125 -8.94 6.34 -1.91
C VAL A 125 -7.64 5.82 -2.52
N ALA A 126 -6.50 5.99 -1.84
CA ALA A 126 -5.22 5.44 -2.29
C ALA A 126 -5.25 3.91 -2.42
N VAL A 127 -5.75 3.21 -1.39
CA VAL A 127 -5.90 1.74 -1.45
C VAL A 127 -6.87 1.31 -2.55
N ALA A 128 -7.99 2.04 -2.74
CA ALA A 128 -8.93 1.75 -3.82
C ALA A 128 -8.28 1.93 -5.21
N ALA A 129 -7.51 3.00 -5.41
CA ALA A 129 -6.76 3.23 -6.64
C ALA A 129 -5.72 2.13 -6.90
N GLY A 130 -4.99 1.70 -5.85
CA GLY A 130 -4.07 0.56 -5.94
C GLY A 130 -4.76 -0.75 -6.32
N LEU A 131 -5.93 -1.03 -5.74
CA LEU A 131 -6.73 -2.20 -6.11
C LEU A 131 -7.19 -2.14 -7.58
N VAL A 132 -7.61 -0.96 -8.04
CA VAL A 132 -7.93 -0.73 -9.46
C VAL A 132 -6.71 -0.97 -10.34
N ALA A 133 -5.51 -0.51 -9.96
CA ALA A 133 -4.28 -0.79 -10.69
C ALA A 133 -4.03 -2.31 -10.80
N PHE A 134 -4.21 -3.05 -9.71
CA PHE A 134 -3.95 -4.50 -9.67
C PHE A 134 -4.90 -5.23 -10.62
N VAL A 135 -6.20 -4.93 -10.53
CA VAL A 135 -7.21 -5.55 -11.39
C VAL A 135 -7.02 -5.13 -12.85
N ALA A 136 -6.79 -3.85 -13.13
CA ALA A 136 -6.59 -3.34 -14.48
C ALA A 136 -5.34 -3.92 -15.13
N GLY A 137 -4.21 -3.98 -14.40
CA GLY A 137 -2.97 -4.59 -14.88
C GLY A 137 -3.09 -6.10 -15.14
N ALA A 138 -3.86 -6.81 -14.32
CA ALA A 138 -4.10 -8.24 -14.53
C ALA A 138 -5.02 -8.53 -15.74
N LEU A 139 -6.04 -7.68 -15.96
CA LEU A 139 -7.05 -7.89 -17.00
C LEU A 139 -6.64 -7.34 -18.37
N VAL A 140 -6.02 -6.17 -18.41
CA VAL A 140 -5.61 -5.51 -19.65
C VAL A 140 -4.19 -5.97 -19.98
N ARG A 141 -4.06 -7.10 -20.67
CA ARG A 141 -2.76 -7.56 -21.18
C ARG A 141 -2.43 -6.84 -22.48
N LEU A 142 -1.31 -6.13 -22.50
CA LEU A 142 -0.77 -5.42 -23.66
C LEU A 142 0.45 -6.13 -24.24
#